data_AF-M0G8Z6-F1
#
_entry.id   AF-M0G8Z6-F1
#
_cell.length_a   1.000
_cell.length_b   1.000
_cell.length_c   1.000
_cell.angle_alpha   90.00
_cell.angle_beta   90.00
_cell.angle_gamma   90.00
#
_symmetry.space_group_name_H-M   'P 1'
#
loop_
_entity.id
_entity.type
_entity.pdbx_description
1 polymer ?
#
loop_
_entity_poly.entity_id
_entity_poly.type
_entity_poly.pdbx_seq_one_letter_code
_entity_poly.pdbx_strand_id
1 'polypeptide(L)'
;MPSRLGRFALVASLLVLFVAAFLFATGSLVPWSNSCPSQLDVDPADDVPPDAAPVAYESLTPAEQAAFDDALASDSMISLDDRPWSPGPSYVRKNGTVYDATIAVC
;
A
#
# COMPACT_ATOMS: atom_id res chain seq x y z
N MET A 1 -3.30 -52.21 35.16
CA MET A 1 -3.11 -50.75 35.01
C MET A 1 -3.04 -50.32 33.53
N PRO A 2 -4.07 -50.49 32.68
CA PRO A 2 -4.01 -50.03 31.27
C PRO A 2 -4.80 -48.72 31.01
N SER A 3 -5.66 -48.30 31.94
CA SER A 3 -6.63 -47.22 31.73
C SER A 3 -6.05 -45.80 31.73
N ARG A 4 -4.82 -45.62 32.21
CA ARG A 4 -4.16 -44.30 32.27
C ARG A 4 -3.52 -43.93 30.92
N LEU A 5 -2.88 -44.88 30.22
CA LEU A 5 -2.25 -44.61 28.92
C LEU A 5 -3.26 -44.18 27.85
N GLY A 6 -4.45 -44.82 27.81
CA GLY A 6 -5.50 -44.44 26.86
C GLY A 6 -6.03 -43.02 27.08
N ARG A 7 -6.07 -42.55 28.33
CA ARG A 7 -6.46 -41.17 28.65
C ARG A 7 -5.40 -40.15 28.22
N PHE A 8 -4.12 -40.47 28.38
CA PHE A 8 -3.04 -39.59 27.91
C PHE A 8 -3.02 -39.45 26.39
N ALA A 9 -3.20 -40.55 25.66
CA ALA A 9 -3.28 -40.51 24.20
C ALA A 9 -4.47 -39.67 23.72
N LEU A 10 -5.64 -39.82 24.36
CA LEU A 10 -6.84 -39.06 24.02
C LEU A 10 -6.66 -37.56 24.28
N VAL A 11 -6.10 -37.19 25.43
CA VAL A 11 -5.82 -35.78 25.78
C VAL A 11 -4.79 -35.17 24.81
N ALA A 12 -3.74 -35.91 24.46
CA ALA A 12 -2.74 -35.44 23.51
C ALA A 12 -3.34 -35.19 22.12
N SER A 13 -4.17 -36.10 21.60
CA SER A 13 -4.86 -35.91 20.31
C SER A 13 -5.82 -34.72 20.34
N LEU A 14 -6.53 -34.51 21.45
CA LEU A 14 -7.45 -33.39 21.60
C LEU A 14 -6.70 -32.05 21.63
N LEU A 15 -5.53 -32.01 22.28
CA LEU A 15 -4.68 -30.83 22.35
C LEU A 15 -4.09 -30.50 20.97
N VAL A 16 -3.66 -31.50 20.20
CA VAL A 16 -3.19 -31.30 18.82
C VAL A 16 -4.31 -30.75 17.93
N LEU A 17 -5.52 -31.29 18.03
CA LEU A 17 -6.69 -30.78 17.29
C LEU A 17 -7.01 -29.33 17.69
N PHE A 18 -6.93 -29.01 18.98
CA PHE A 18 -7.19 -27.67 19.47
C PHE A 18 -6.14 -26.66 18.98
N VAL A 19 -4.85 -27.04 18.99
CA VAL A 19 -3.77 -26.22 18.46
C VAL A 19 -3.91 -26.06 16.94
N ALA A 20 -4.26 -27.11 16.20
CA ALA A 20 -4.49 -27.02 14.76
C ALA A 20 -5.69 -26.11 14.43
N ALA A 21 -6.80 -26.24 15.16
CA ALA A 21 -7.97 -25.37 15.00
C ALA A 21 -7.66 -23.92 15.38
N PHE A 22 -6.87 -23.70 16.43
CA PHE A 22 -6.44 -22.36 16.84
C PHE A 22 -5.49 -21.72 15.82
N LEU A 23 -4.53 -22.48 15.27
CA LEU A 23 -3.65 -22.01 14.19
C LEU A 23 -4.42 -21.77 12.89
N PHE A 24 -5.45 -22.55 12.60
CA PHE A 24 -6.30 -22.32 11.44
C PHE A 24 -7.17 -21.06 11.63
N ALA A 25 -7.77 -20.89 12.82
CA ALA A 25 -8.57 -19.71 13.14
C ALA A 25 -7.72 -18.43 13.23
N THR A 26 -6.56 -18.48 13.87
CA THR A 26 -5.64 -17.32 13.94
C THR A 26 -4.85 -17.10 12.65
N GLY A 27 -4.56 -18.16 11.88
CA GLY A 27 -4.00 -18.07 10.53
C GLY A 27 -4.98 -17.52 9.50
N SER A 28 -6.29 -17.73 9.68
CA SER A 28 -7.33 -17.02 8.91
C SER A 28 -7.54 -15.57 9.36
N LEU A 29 -6.98 -15.18 10.51
CA LEU A 29 -6.87 -13.81 10.99
C LEU A 29 -5.51 -13.20 10.68
N VAL A 30 -4.72 -13.79 9.76
CA VAL A 30 -3.78 -12.97 8.98
C VAL A 30 -4.65 -11.85 8.44
N PRO A 31 -4.41 -10.58 8.80
CA PRO A 31 -5.09 -9.51 8.11
C PRO A 31 -4.73 -9.77 6.66
N TRP A 32 -5.73 -10.02 5.83
CA TRP A 32 -5.54 -9.83 4.41
C TRP A 32 -5.33 -8.33 4.37
N SER A 33 -4.07 -7.93 4.52
CA SER A 33 -3.67 -6.56 4.34
C SER A 33 -4.19 -6.31 2.94
N ASN A 34 -5.23 -5.48 2.86
CA ASN A 34 -5.68 -4.91 1.60
C ASN A 34 -4.55 -3.98 1.16
N SER A 35 -3.38 -4.56 0.88
CA SER A 35 -2.17 -3.92 0.39
C SER A 35 -2.41 -3.66 -1.08
N CYS A 36 -3.46 -2.92 -1.39
CA CYS A 36 -3.49 -2.30 -2.68
C CYS A 36 -2.32 -1.32 -2.69
N PRO A 37 -1.50 -1.33 -3.76
CA PRO A 37 -0.48 -0.32 -3.95
C PRO A 37 -1.08 1.06 -3.75
N SER A 38 -0.34 1.97 -3.11
CA SER A 38 -0.61 3.39 -3.30
C SER A 38 -0.55 3.70 -4.80
N GLN A 39 -1.54 4.42 -5.31
CA GLN A 39 -1.62 4.82 -6.70
C GLN A 39 -1.37 6.31 -6.83
N LEU A 40 -0.70 6.72 -7.89
CA LEU A 40 -0.43 8.11 -8.22
C LEU A 40 -1.28 8.53 -9.40
N ASP A 41 -1.97 9.65 -9.23
CA ASP A 41 -2.67 10.38 -10.26
C ASP A 41 -2.00 11.73 -10.47
N VAL A 42 -1.89 12.18 -11.72
CA VAL A 42 -1.29 13.47 -12.05
C VAL A 42 -2.14 14.17 -13.09
N ASP A 43 -2.79 15.24 -12.67
CA ASP A 43 -3.64 16.06 -13.52
C ASP A 43 -3.20 17.53 -13.51
N PRO A 44 -3.46 18.29 -14.58
CA PRO A 44 -3.33 19.75 -14.54
C PRO A 44 -4.18 20.32 -13.39
N ALA A 45 -3.57 21.16 -12.56
CA ALA A 45 -4.29 21.79 -11.47
C ALA A 45 -5.10 22.99 -12.00
N ASP A 46 -6.43 22.89 -11.98
CA ASP A 46 -7.32 23.98 -12.38
C ASP A 46 -7.37 25.11 -11.34
N ASP A 47 -7.34 24.75 -10.05
CA ASP A 47 -7.39 25.68 -8.92
C ASP A 47 -6.27 25.38 -7.92
N VAL A 48 -5.18 26.15 -7.97
CA VAL A 48 -4.06 26.02 -7.02
C VAL A 48 -4.31 26.94 -5.81
N PRO A 49 -4.38 26.41 -4.58
CA PRO A 49 -4.53 27.22 -3.37
C PRO A 49 -3.41 28.26 -3.25
N PRO A 50 -3.69 29.49 -2.75
CA PRO A 50 -2.69 30.56 -2.67
C PRO A 50 -1.55 30.26 -1.67
N ASP A 51 -1.78 29.36 -0.72
CA ASP A 51 -0.83 28.86 0.26
C ASP A 51 -0.16 27.54 -0.17
N ALA A 52 -0.54 26.98 -1.32
CA ALA A 52 0.17 25.84 -1.89
C ALA A 52 1.62 26.24 -2.18
N ALA A 53 2.55 25.33 -1.87
CA ALA A 53 3.97 25.48 -2.21
C ALA A 53 4.33 24.44 -3.28
N PRO A 54 4.13 24.73 -4.59
CA PRO A 54 4.41 23.76 -5.63
C PRO A 54 5.90 23.39 -5.64
N VAL A 55 6.16 22.09 -5.66
CA VAL A 55 7.51 21.54 -5.80
C VAL A 55 7.92 21.68 -7.26
N ALA A 56 9.14 22.14 -7.51
CA ALA A 56 9.67 22.21 -8.87
C ALA A 56 9.93 20.78 -9.39
N TYR A 57 9.47 20.45 -10.59
CA TYR A 57 9.70 19.13 -11.21
C TYR A 57 11.19 18.75 -11.23
N GLU A 58 12.06 19.73 -11.46
CA GLU A 58 13.52 19.55 -11.53
C GLU A 58 14.15 19.21 -10.17
N SER A 59 13.43 19.45 -9.06
CA SER A 59 13.88 19.10 -7.71
C SER A 59 13.54 17.65 -7.32
N LEU A 60 12.67 16.99 -8.09
CA LEU A 60 12.36 15.57 -7.92
C LEU A 60 13.57 14.71 -8.30
N THR A 61 13.70 13.56 -7.65
CA THR A 61 14.70 12.55 -8.05
C THR A 61 14.37 11.99 -9.43
N PRO A 62 15.34 11.41 -10.16
CA PRO A 62 15.07 10.81 -11.47
C PRO A 62 13.97 9.73 -11.47
N ALA A 63 13.84 8.98 -10.37
CA ALA A 63 12.80 7.97 -10.22
C ALA A 63 11.40 8.60 -10.02
N GLU A 64 11.30 9.67 -9.24
CA GLU A 64 10.05 10.42 -9.04
C GLU A 64 9.62 11.15 -10.31
N GLN A 65 10.58 11.70 -11.06
CA GLN A 65 10.33 12.30 -12.37
C GLN A 65 9.74 11.27 -13.35
N ALA A 66 10.30 10.06 -13.39
CA ALA A 66 9.77 8.99 -14.22
C ALA A 66 8.36 8.56 -13.78
N ALA A 67 8.10 8.48 -12.46
CA ALA A 67 6.77 8.17 -11.95
C ALA A 67 5.75 9.26 -12.31
N PHE A 68 6.12 10.53 -12.17
CA PHE A 68 5.29 11.66 -12.55
C PHE A 68 4.98 11.67 -14.05
N ASP A 69 5.99 11.43 -14.90
CA ASP A 69 5.84 11.44 -16.35
C ASP A 69 4.97 10.27 -16.85
N ASP A 70 5.12 9.11 -16.25
CA ASP A 70 4.27 7.95 -16.54
C ASP A 70 2.82 8.18 -16.09
N ALA A 71 2.61 8.82 -14.93
CA ALA A 71 1.27 9.17 -14.44
C ALA A 71 0.61 10.20 -15.38
N LEU A 72 1.35 11.24 -15.77
CA LEU A 72 0.86 12.28 -16.68
C LEU A 72 0.55 11.76 -18.10
N ALA A 73 1.23 10.71 -18.54
CA ALA A 73 1.00 10.08 -19.84
C ALA A 73 -0.11 9.02 -19.82
N SER A 74 -0.60 8.65 -18.63
CA SER A 74 -1.58 7.59 -18.44
C SER A 74 -2.99 8.18 -18.34
N ASP A 75 -3.97 7.53 -18.96
CA ASP A 75 -5.40 7.89 -18.81
C ASP A 75 -5.99 7.39 -17.47
N SER A 76 -5.17 6.78 -16.62
CA SER A 76 -5.55 6.20 -15.33
C SER A 76 -4.42 6.27 -14.32
N MET A 77 -4.76 6.23 -13.02
CA MET A 77 -3.77 6.19 -11.93
C MET A 77 -2.76 5.05 -12.12
N ILE A 78 -1.49 5.33 -11.81
CA ILE A 78 -0.40 4.34 -11.88
C ILE A 78 -0.09 3.77 -10.50
N SER A 79 0.37 2.52 -10.43
CA SER A 79 0.83 1.92 -9.17
C SER A 79 2.19 2.47 -8.74
N LEU A 80 2.36 2.75 -7.44
CA LEU A 80 3.62 3.15 -6.82
C LEU A 80 4.40 2.01 -6.14
N ASP A 81 3.98 0.74 -6.27
CA ASP A 81 4.59 -0.40 -5.53
C ASP A 81 6.13 -0.42 -5.54
N ASP A 82 6.74 -0.15 -6.70
CA ASP A 82 8.20 -0.12 -6.89
C ASP A 82 8.72 1.29 -7.21
N ARG A 83 7.88 2.33 -7.04
CA ARG A 83 8.19 3.69 -7.48
C ARG A 83 8.19 4.64 -6.28
N PRO A 84 9.36 5.16 -5.87
CA PRO A 84 9.41 6.09 -4.76
C PRO A 84 8.65 7.38 -5.13
N TRP A 85 7.79 7.83 -4.21
CA TRP A 85 7.12 9.11 -4.29
C TRP A 85 7.17 9.81 -2.94
N SER A 86 8.14 10.71 -2.78
CA SER A 86 8.38 11.47 -1.54
C SER A 86 7.57 12.77 -1.39
N PRO A 87 7.17 13.47 -2.48
CA PRO A 87 6.44 14.73 -2.35
C PRO A 87 5.11 14.63 -1.61
N GLY A 88 4.56 13.42 -1.44
CA GLY A 88 3.22 13.23 -0.91
C GLY A 88 2.15 13.75 -1.88
N PRO A 89 0.90 13.93 -1.44
CA PRO A 89 -0.09 14.68 -2.22
C PRO A 89 0.38 16.13 -2.30
N SER A 90 0.83 16.56 -3.47
CA SER A 90 1.46 17.87 -3.64
C SER A 90 1.32 18.38 -5.06
N TYR A 91 1.41 19.71 -5.16
CA TYR A 91 1.46 20.37 -6.45
C TYR A 91 2.88 20.30 -7.02
N VAL A 92 3.01 19.86 -8.27
CA VAL A 92 4.29 19.83 -8.99
C VAL A 92 4.24 20.83 -10.14
N ARG A 93 5.25 21.70 -10.23
CA ARG A 93 5.38 22.66 -11.34
C ARG A 93 6.34 22.11 -12.39
N LYS A 94 5.85 21.88 -13.62
CA LYS A 94 6.63 21.44 -14.78
C LYS A 94 6.33 22.33 -15.97
N ASN A 95 7.36 22.90 -16.60
CA ASN A 95 7.24 23.77 -17.78
C ASN A 95 6.26 24.95 -17.61
N GLY A 96 6.13 25.49 -16.39
CA GLY A 96 5.22 26.60 -16.09
C GLY A 96 3.78 26.20 -15.77
N THR A 97 3.39 24.96 -16.03
CA THR A 97 2.11 24.39 -15.61
C THR A 97 2.24 23.78 -14.22
N VAL A 98 1.22 23.95 -13.38
CA VAL A 98 1.12 23.28 -12.08
C VAL A 98 0.20 22.08 -12.25
N TYR A 99 0.63 20.94 -11.72
CA TYR A 99 -0.11 19.69 -11.71
C TYR A 99 -0.43 19.33 -10.27
N ASP A 100 -1.61 18.77 -10.04
CA ASP A 100 -1.95 18.13 -8.78
C ASP A 100 -1.52 16.66 -8.86
N ALA A 101 -0.64 16.25 -7.95
CA ALA A 101 -0.19 14.87 -7.84
C ALA A 101 -0.88 14.24 -6.63
N THR A 102 -1.93 13.48 -6.89
CA THR A 102 -2.77 12.87 -5.85
C THR A 102 -2.36 11.42 -5.61
N ILE A 103 -2.23 11.05 -4.33
CA ILE A 103 -1.96 9.66 -3.93
C ILE A 103 -3.27 9.05 -3.43
N ALA A 104 -3.74 8.01 -4.11
CA ALA A 104 -4.84 7.18 -3.64
C ALA A 104 -4.28 5.94 -2.90
N VAL A 105 -4.86 5.63 -1.75
CA VAL A 105 -4.64 4.36 -1.01
C VAL A 105 -5.98 3.68 -0.86
N CYS A 106 -6.03 2.35 -0.99
CA CYS A 106 -7.29 1.60 -0.87
C CYS A 106 -7.62 1.19 0.56
#